data_AF-A0A7J8X9N5-F1
#
_entry.id   AF-A0A7J8X9N5-F1
#
_cell.length_a   1.000
_cell.length_b   1.000
_cell.length_c   1.000
_cell.angle_alpha   90.00
_cell.angle_beta   90.00
_cell.angle_gamma   90.00
#
_symmetry.space_group_name_H-M   'P 1'
#
loop_
_entity.id
_entity.type
_entity.pdbx_description
1 polymer ?
#
loop_
_entity_poly.entity_id
_entity_poly.type
_entity_poly.pdbx_seq_one_letter_code
_entity_poly.pdbx_strand_id
1 'polypeptide(L)'
;MVLEYATGGELFVRIASKGKLSEAEGRKFFQQLIDGVSYCHNKGVFHRDLKLENVLIDDKGNIKISDFGLSALPQHIREDGLLHTTCGSPNYVAPEILANRGYDGATSDIWSCGVILYVILTGYLPFDDRNLAVLYQKIFKGDPQIPKWLSPGARNMIRRILDPNPETRITMAGIKEDDWFKQDYTPAVPDDEEEDIYIDDEAFSMCEVGCDGGRSQESPTLINAFQLIGMSSCLDLSGFFEKEDVSERKIRFTSNRSGKDLLAKIQDTVTEMGFRVQMRNGKLKATQEHTVQKRLASLSVAAEVFEISPSLYVVELRKSYGDSTVYRQLCTKLFNDLGDPQGQGL
;
A
#
# COMPACT_ATOMS: atom_id res chain seq x y z
N MET A 1 3.90 6.30 11.21
CA MET A 1 3.96 4.86 10.93
C MET A 1 5.14 4.30 11.73
N VAL A 2 4.93 3.22 12.50
CA VAL A 2 6.02 2.48 13.16
C VAL A 2 6.20 1.18 12.38
N LEU A 3 7.40 0.92 11.87
CA LEU A 3 7.74 -0.23 11.02
C LEU A 3 8.90 -1.01 11.62
N GLU A 4 9.12 -2.23 11.10
CA GLU A 4 10.33 -3.03 11.36
C GLU A 4 11.59 -2.22 11.01
N TYR A 5 12.62 -2.30 11.86
CA TYR A 5 13.90 -1.66 11.64
C TYR A 5 14.89 -2.63 10.97
N ALA A 6 15.27 -2.34 9.72
CA ALA A 6 16.30 -3.10 9.00
C ALA A 6 17.71 -2.64 9.42
N THR A 7 18.36 -3.42 10.28
CA THR A 7 19.66 -3.09 10.89
C THR A 7 20.85 -3.13 9.93
N GLY A 8 20.74 -3.83 8.80
CA GLY A 8 21.82 -4.03 7.82
C GLY A 8 21.98 -2.88 6.82
N GLY A 9 21.08 -1.89 6.84
CA GLY A 9 21.10 -0.73 5.96
C GLY A 9 20.75 -1.06 4.51
N GLU A 10 21.06 -0.14 3.60
CA GLU A 10 20.72 -0.27 2.18
C GLU A 10 21.63 -1.27 1.45
N LEU A 11 21.04 -2.07 0.55
CA LEU A 11 21.79 -2.98 -0.32
C LEU A 11 22.81 -2.23 -1.19
N PHE A 12 22.49 -0.98 -1.57
CA PHE A 12 23.41 -0.10 -2.27
C PHE A 12 24.72 0.11 -1.51
N VAL A 13 24.68 0.39 -0.20
CA VAL A 13 25.87 0.62 0.63
C VAL A 13 26.74 -0.65 0.70
N ARG A 14 26.10 -1.82 0.68
CA ARG A 14 26.80 -3.10 0.66
C ARG A 14 27.55 -3.32 -0.66
N ILE A 15 26.93 -2.99 -1.79
CA ILE A 15 27.55 -3.06 -3.12
C ILE A 15 28.64 -1.98 -3.24
N ALA A 16 28.39 -0.75 -2.79
CA ALA A 16 29.37 0.33 -2.85
C ALA A 16 30.63 0.05 -2.02
N SER A 17 30.50 -0.62 -0.88
CA SER A 17 31.63 -0.97 0.00
C SER A 17 32.44 -2.19 -0.45
N LYS A 18 31.79 -3.21 -1.04
CA LYS A 18 32.44 -4.45 -1.50
C LYS A 18 32.75 -4.48 -3.00
N GLY A 19 32.20 -3.56 -3.78
CA GLY A 19 32.14 -3.65 -5.24
C GLY A 19 31.05 -4.65 -5.69
N LYS A 20 31.28 -5.30 -6.83
CA LYS A 20 30.35 -6.31 -7.36
C LYS A 20 30.22 -7.52 -6.42
N LEU A 21 29.02 -8.08 -6.31
CA LEU A 21 28.81 -9.35 -5.61
C LEU A 21 29.17 -10.54 -6.52
N SER A 22 29.47 -11.69 -5.91
CA SER A 22 29.58 -12.92 -6.68
C SER A 22 28.23 -13.26 -7.30
N GLU A 23 28.23 -13.98 -8.42
CA GLU A 23 26.98 -14.35 -9.10
C GLU A 23 26.06 -15.19 -8.20
N ALA A 24 26.61 -16.04 -7.35
CA ALA A 24 25.86 -16.84 -6.38
C ALA A 24 25.20 -15.98 -5.29
N GLU A 25 25.94 -15.04 -4.69
CA GLU A 25 25.38 -14.11 -3.71
C GLU A 25 24.33 -13.20 -4.35
N GLY A 26 24.63 -12.66 -5.54
CA GLY A 26 23.71 -11.81 -6.28
C GLY A 26 22.42 -12.51 -6.68
N ARG A 27 22.51 -13.80 -7.06
CA ARG A 27 21.34 -14.63 -7.31
C ARG A 27 20.50 -14.82 -6.06
N LYS A 28 21.11 -15.09 -4.90
CA LYS A 28 20.37 -15.25 -3.63
C LYS A 28 19.56 -13.99 -3.30
N PHE A 29 20.18 -12.82 -3.44
CA PHE A 29 19.48 -11.54 -3.25
C PHE A 29 18.36 -11.36 -4.28
N PHE A 30 18.62 -11.65 -5.55
CA PHE A 30 17.61 -11.54 -6.58
C PHE A 30 16.42 -12.49 -6.37
N GLN A 31 16.67 -13.71 -5.88
CA GLN A 31 15.61 -14.68 -5.53
C GLN A 31 14.68 -14.11 -4.45
N GLN A 32 15.24 -13.54 -3.37
CA GLN A 32 14.45 -12.92 -2.30
C GLN A 32 13.66 -11.70 -2.79
N LEU A 33 14.27 -10.86 -3.63
CA LEU A 33 13.58 -9.72 -4.25
C LEU A 33 12.39 -10.19 -5.09
N ILE A 34 12.59 -11.19 -5.94
CA ILE A 34 11.55 -11.74 -6.81
C ILE A 34 10.44 -12.41 -5.99
N ASP A 35 10.76 -13.08 -4.88
CA ASP A 35 9.75 -13.63 -3.98
C ASP A 35 8.91 -12.55 -3.30
N GLY A 36 9.54 -11.49 -2.78
CA GLY A 36 8.83 -10.37 -2.18
C GLY A 36 7.93 -9.63 -3.17
N VAL A 37 8.44 -9.30 -4.35
CA VAL A 37 7.65 -8.61 -5.39
C VAL A 37 6.54 -9.50 -5.93
N SER A 38 6.81 -10.79 -6.16
CA SER A 38 5.79 -11.76 -6.58
C SER A 38 4.68 -11.90 -5.55
N TYR A 39 5.00 -11.88 -4.25
CA TYR A 39 4.00 -11.90 -3.18
C TYR A 39 3.10 -10.67 -3.25
N CYS A 40 3.68 -9.47 -3.41
CA CYS A 40 2.91 -8.23 -3.55
C CYS A 40 1.99 -8.27 -4.79
N HIS A 41 2.52 -8.69 -5.95
CA HIS A 41 1.75 -8.80 -7.19
C HIS A 41 0.56 -9.75 -7.05
N ASN A 42 0.74 -10.89 -6.36
CA ASN A 42 -0.32 -11.86 -6.10
C ASN A 42 -1.45 -11.28 -5.22
N LYS A 43 -1.14 -10.31 -4.36
CA LYS A 43 -2.12 -9.57 -3.54
C LYS A 43 -2.66 -8.32 -4.25
N GLY A 44 -2.33 -8.10 -5.53
CA GLY A 44 -2.77 -6.96 -6.33
C GLY A 44 -2.01 -5.66 -6.06
N VAL A 45 -0.87 -5.73 -5.36
CA VAL A 45 -0.04 -4.57 -4.99
C VAL A 45 1.15 -4.48 -5.92
N PHE A 46 1.35 -3.31 -6.51
CA PHE A 46 2.51 -3.01 -7.35
C PHE A 46 3.34 -1.92 -6.69
N HIS A 47 4.66 -2.12 -6.64
CA HIS A 47 5.54 -1.23 -5.89
C HIS A 47 5.75 0.11 -6.60
N ARG A 48 5.96 0.10 -7.93
CA ARG A 48 6.09 1.26 -8.84
C ARG A 48 7.29 2.19 -8.63
N ASP A 49 7.98 2.11 -7.49
CA ASP A 49 9.24 2.82 -7.22
C ASP A 49 10.35 1.87 -6.74
N LEU A 50 10.52 0.70 -7.38
CA LEU A 50 11.59 -0.23 -7.00
C LEU A 50 12.95 0.34 -7.43
N LYS A 51 13.84 0.50 -6.45
CA LYS A 51 15.21 1.00 -6.61
C LYS A 51 16.08 0.44 -5.49
N LEU A 52 17.40 0.54 -5.62
CA LEU A 52 18.33 -0.05 -4.63
C LEU A 52 18.20 0.57 -3.24
N GLU A 53 17.79 1.84 -3.18
CA GLU A 53 17.53 2.58 -1.95
C GLU A 53 16.34 2.02 -1.17
N ASN A 54 15.37 1.42 -1.88
CA ASN A 54 14.16 0.81 -1.30
C ASN A 54 14.33 -0.70 -1.03
N VAL A 55 15.55 -1.22 -1.18
CA VAL A 55 15.92 -2.62 -0.92
C VAL A 55 16.92 -2.64 0.23
N LEU A 56 16.42 -2.90 1.44
CA LEU A 56 17.18 -2.92 2.67
C LEU A 56 17.67 -4.34 3.00
N ILE A 57 18.60 -4.45 3.94
CA ILE A 57 19.11 -5.72 4.45
C ILE A 57 18.88 -5.82 5.96
N ASP A 58 18.44 -6.98 6.45
CA ASP A 58 18.38 -7.28 7.89
C ASP A 58 19.75 -7.71 8.48
N ASP A 59 19.81 -8.01 9.78
CA ASP A 59 21.01 -8.52 10.47
C ASP A 59 21.48 -9.90 9.98
N LYS A 60 20.56 -10.69 9.40
CA LYS A 60 20.81 -12.03 8.86
C LYS A 60 21.23 -12.00 7.39
N GLY A 61 21.24 -10.84 6.75
CA GLY A 61 21.62 -10.68 5.35
C GLY A 61 20.49 -10.99 4.36
N ASN A 62 19.22 -10.88 4.75
CA ASN A 62 18.07 -11.01 3.89
C ASN A 62 17.55 -9.65 3.43
N ILE A 63 16.94 -9.62 2.24
CA ILE A 63 16.32 -8.42 1.69
C ILE A 63 14.99 -8.10 2.40
N LYS A 64 14.79 -6.81 2.66
CA LYS A 64 13.52 -6.20 3.06
C LYS A 64 13.15 -5.12 2.04
N ILE A 65 11.98 -5.24 1.42
CA ILE A 65 11.45 -4.23 0.49
C ILE A 65 10.75 -3.15 1.32
N SER A 66 11.14 -1.88 1.15
CA SER A 66 10.58 -0.73 1.85
C SER A 66 9.92 0.26 0.88
N ASP A 67 9.19 1.23 1.43
CA ASP A 67 8.71 2.40 0.69
C ASP A 67 7.85 2.09 -0.55
N PHE A 68 6.86 1.22 -0.35
CA PHE A 68 5.81 0.96 -1.34
C PHE A 68 5.18 2.27 -1.82
N GLY A 69 5.16 2.46 -3.14
CA GLY A 69 5.05 3.77 -3.81
C GLY A 69 3.90 4.67 -3.36
N LEU A 70 4.15 5.49 -2.34
CA LEU A 70 3.36 6.69 -1.98
C LEU A 70 3.61 7.87 -2.94
N SER A 71 4.41 7.69 -4.00
CA SER A 71 4.92 8.75 -4.87
C SER A 71 4.49 8.62 -6.34
N ALA A 72 3.67 7.63 -6.71
CA ALA A 72 3.20 7.45 -8.09
C ALA A 72 2.02 8.39 -8.42
N LEU A 73 2.22 9.71 -8.30
CA LEU A 73 1.36 10.71 -8.94
C LEU A 73 2.00 11.16 -10.25
N PRO A 74 1.45 10.77 -11.42
CA PRO A 74 1.79 11.40 -12.69
C PRO A 74 1.05 12.73 -12.77
N GLN A 75 1.45 13.72 -11.99
CA GLN A 75 0.96 15.08 -12.14
C GLN A 75 2.10 16.05 -11.91
N HIS A 76 2.87 16.36 -12.95
CA HIS A 76 3.51 17.68 -13.18
C HIS A 76 4.08 17.74 -14.61
N ILE A 77 3.21 17.65 -15.63
CA ILE A 77 3.49 18.21 -16.96
C ILE A 77 2.63 19.45 -17.06
N ARG A 78 3.24 20.65 -17.05
CA ARG A 78 2.54 21.88 -17.47
C ARG A 78 2.55 21.96 -18.99
N GLU A 79 1.63 22.75 -19.55
CA GLU A 79 1.41 22.95 -20.99
C GLU A 79 2.62 23.55 -21.75
N ASP A 80 3.75 23.81 -21.09
CA ASP A 80 4.98 24.34 -21.69
C ASP A 80 5.89 23.25 -22.28
N GLY A 81 5.54 21.97 -22.16
CA GLY A 81 6.30 20.86 -22.74
C GLY A 81 7.69 20.68 -22.13
N LEU A 82 7.98 21.35 -21.01
CA LEU A 82 9.24 21.27 -20.30
C LEU A 82 9.03 20.49 -19.00
N LEU A 83 9.75 19.38 -18.86
CA LEU A 83 9.77 18.56 -17.65
C LEU A 83 10.48 19.35 -16.54
N HIS A 84 9.72 20.00 -15.67
CA HIS A 84 10.21 20.53 -14.40
C HIS A 84 9.60 19.72 -13.25
N THR A 85 10.20 18.57 -12.93
CA THR A 85 10.09 17.99 -11.58
C THR A 85 11.22 17.01 -11.29
N THR A 86 12.07 17.40 -10.34
CA THR A 86 12.89 16.54 -9.49
C THR A 86 12.00 15.59 -8.69
N CYS A 87 12.41 14.31 -8.55
CA CYS A 87 12.32 13.46 -7.34
C CYS A 87 12.37 11.93 -7.60
N GLY A 88 13.09 11.46 -8.63
CA GLY A 88 13.43 10.04 -8.80
C GLY A 88 14.64 9.85 -9.72
N SER A 89 15.42 8.78 -9.52
CA SER A 89 16.49 8.40 -10.46
C SER A 89 15.85 7.69 -11.66
N PRO A 90 15.84 8.29 -12.87
CA PRO A 90 15.19 7.71 -14.05
C PRO A 90 15.82 6.39 -14.50
N ASN A 91 16.97 6.01 -13.93
CA ASN A 91 17.74 4.84 -14.29
C ASN A 91 17.04 3.50 -13.98
N TYR A 92 16.03 3.49 -13.09
CA TYR A 92 15.25 2.31 -12.72
C TYR A 92 13.86 2.25 -13.38
N VAL A 93 13.48 3.30 -14.11
CA VAL A 93 12.13 3.46 -14.65
C VAL A 93 12.01 2.75 -16.00
N ALA A 94 10.89 2.04 -16.19
CA ALA A 94 10.61 1.31 -17.41
C ALA A 94 10.32 2.25 -18.60
N PRO A 95 10.65 1.87 -19.85
CA PRO A 95 10.43 2.72 -21.03
C PRO A 95 8.98 3.16 -21.21
N GLU A 96 8.02 2.29 -20.90
CA GLU A 96 6.58 2.57 -21.03
C GLU A 96 6.11 3.69 -20.08
N ILE A 97 6.71 3.82 -18.89
CA ILE A 97 6.42 4.90 -17.95
C ILE A 97 6.94 6.23 -18.50
N LEU A 98 8.16 6.23 -19.05
CA LEU A 98 8.76 7.43 -19.67
C LEU A 98 7.97 7.88 -20.91
N ALA A 99 7.32 6.94 -21.61
CA ALA A 99 6.46 7.23 -22.75
C ALA A 99 5.09 7.83 -22.37
N ASN A 100 4.78 7.96 -21.07
CA ASN A 100 3.51 8.46 -20.52
C ASN A 100 2.26 7.81 -21.15
N ARG A 101 2.38 6.54 -21.51
CA ARG A 101 1.25 5.69 -21.86
C ARG A 101 0.89 4.97 -20.57
N GLY A 102 -0.40 4.81 -20.26
CA GLY A 102 -0.79 3.99 -19.11
C GLY A 102 -0.03 2.65 -19.14
N TYR A 103 0.48 2.22 -17.98
CA TYR A 103 1.41 1.11 -17.88
C TYR A 103 0.88 0.01 -16.95
N ASP A 104 1.36 -1.21 -17.15
CA ASP A 104 1.14 -2.33 -16.24
C ASP A 104 2.19 -2.25 -15.10
N GLY A 105 1.71 -2.13 -13.86
CA GLY A 105 2.58 -2.07 -12.68
C GLY A 105 3.45 -3.32 -12.53
N ALA A 106 2.96 -4.49 -12.94
CA ALA A 106 3.70 -5.74 -12.85
C ALA A 106 4.92 -5.73 -13.78
N THR A 107 4.74 -5.33 -15.04
CA THR A 107 5.83 -5.29 -16.03
C THR A 107 6.85 -4.23 -15.68
N SER A 108 6.40 -3.10 -15.13
CA SER A 108 7.31 -2.04 -14.66
C SER A 108 8.17 -2.51 -13.49
N ASP A 109 7.59 -3.13 -12.47
CA ASP A 109 8.35 -3.63 -11.33
C ASP A 109 9.39 -4.66 -11.77
N ILE A 110 9.05 -5.53 -12.73
CA ILE A 110 9.99 -6.49 -13.32
C ILE A 110 11.19 -5.79 -13.97
N TRP A 111 10.96 -4.71 -14.74
CA TRP A 111 12.05 -3.92 -15.31
C TRP A 111 12.98 -3.37 -14.22
N SER A 112 12.42 -2.77 -13.17
CA SER A 112 13.18 -2.24 -12.05
C SER A 112 13.97 -3.34 -11.32
N CYS A 113 13.40 -4.54 -11.14
CA CYS A 113 14.12 -5.71 -10.64
C CYS A 113 15.32 -6.09 -11.53
N GLY A 114 15.18 -5.97 -12.85
CA GLY A 114 16.26 -6.19 -13.81
C GLY A 114 17.41 -5.20 -13.68
N VAL A 115 17.08 -3.93 -13.46
CA VAL A 115 18.07 -2.88 -13.18
C VAL A 115 18.82 -3.19 -11.89
N ILE A 116 18.10 -3.55 -10.82
CA ILE A 116 18.68 -3.96 -9.53
C ILE A 116 19.61 -5.17 -9.71
N LEU A 117 19.18 -6.23 -10.41
CA LEU A 117 19.99 -7.40 -10.71
C LEU A 117 21.28 -7.03 -11.44
N TYR A 118 21.18 -6.17 -12.45
CA TYR A 118 22.34 -5.73 -13.20
C TYR A 118 23.35 -5.01 -12.31
N VAL A 119 22.90 -4.12 -11.42
CA VAL A 119 23.78 -3.41 -10.49
C VAL A 119 24.41 -4.37 -9.47
N ILE A 120 23.63 -5.33 -8.93
CA ILE A 120 24.14 -6.36 -8.02
C ILE A 120 25.33 -7.14 -8.64
N LEU A 121 25.19 -7.52 -9.91
CA LEU A 121 26.17 -8.38 -10.59
C LEU A 121 27.36 -7.61 -11.21
N THR A 122 27.17 -6.33 -11.53
CA THR A 122 28.19 -5.54 -12.26
C THR A 122 28.79 -4.41 -11.43
N GLY A 123 28.06 -3.88 -10.45
CA GLY A 123 28.40 -2.67 -9.70
C GLY A 123 28.08 -1.36 -10.44
N TYR A 124 27.46 -1.42 -11.61
CA TYR A 124 27.15 -0.24 -12.45
C TYR A 124 25.69 -0.27 -12.89
N LEU A 125 25.15 0.87 -13.28
CA LEU A 125 23.81 0.95 -13.89
C LEU A 125 23.83 0.41 -15.34
N PRO A 126 22.76 -0.28 -15.78
CA PRO A 126 22.64 -0.76 -17.16
C PRO A 126 22.50 0.38 -18.16
N PHE A 127 21.81 1.45 -17.75
CA PHE A 127 21.59 2.67 -18.52
C PHE A 127 21.95 3.86 -17.65
N ASP A 128 22.97 4.60 -18.05
CA ASP A 128 23.38 5.83 -17.39
C ASP A 128 23.94 6.83 -18.39
N ASP A 129 23.63 8.10 -18.19
CA ASP A 129 24.17 9.22 -18.95
C ASP A 129 23.89 10.54 -18.22
N ARG A 130 24.79 11.52 -18.38
CA ARG A 130 24.58 12.87 -17.84
C ARG A 130 23.51 13.63 -18.62
N ASN A 131 23.30 13.27 -19.90
CA ASN A 131 22.28 13.85 -20.73
C ASN A 131 21.02 12.97 -20.68
N LEU A 132 19.93 13.51 -20.12
CA LEU A 132 18.65 12.80 -19.98
C LEU A 132 18.08 12.31 -21.32
N ALA A 133 18.26 13.05 -22.42
CA ALA A 133 17.78 12.60 -23.73
C ALA A 133 18.54 11.36 -24.21
N VAL A 134 19.86 11.30 -23.95
CA VAL A 134 20.70 10.14 -24.28
C VAL A 134 20.38 8.97 -23.36
N LEU A 135 20.14 9.23 -22.08
CA LEU A 135 19.68 8.21 -21.13
C LEU A 135 18.36 7.59 -21.59
N TYR A 136 17.37 8.41 -21.96
CA TYR A 136 16.09 7.92 -22.45
C TYR A 136 16.25 7.12 -23.73
N GLN A 137 17.09 7.56 -24.68
CA GLN A 137 17.40 6.76 -25.87
C GLN A 137 18.00 5.39 -25.52
N LYS A 138 18.90 5.31 -24.52
CA LYS A 138 19.46 4.05 -24.03
C LYS A 138 18.38 3.15 -23.42
N ILE A 139 17.50 3.71 -22.60
CA ILE A 139 16.38 3.01 -21.96
C ILE A 139 15.40 2.47 -23.02
N PHE A 140 14.95 3.31 -23.96
CA PHE A 140 14.06 2.90 -25.05
C PHE A 140 14.69 1.88 -26.00
N LYS A 141 16.01 1.91 -26.18
CA LYS A 141 16.73 0.90 -26.96
C LYS A 141 16.77 -0.46 -26.24
N GLY A 142 16.83 -0.46 -24.90
CA GLY A 142 16.83 -1.69 -24.09
C GLY A 142 18.02 -2.62 -24.35
N ASP A 143 19.20 -2.05 -24.65
CA ASP A 143 20.42 -2.80 -25.00
C ASP A 143 21.54 -2.56 -23.97
N PRO A 144 21.45 -3.19 -22.77
CA PRO A 144 22.43 -3.01 -21.71
C PRO A 144 23.78 -3.65 -22.09
N GLN A 145 24.88 -3.01 -21.69
CA GLN A 145 26.24 -3.50 -21.97
C GLN A 145 26.63 -4.65 -21.02
N ILE A 146 26.06 -5.83 -21.25
CA ILE A 146 26.23 -6.98 -20.37
C ILE A 146 27.66 -7.56 -20.47
N PRO A 147 28.42 -7.62 -19.36
CA PRO A 147 29.78 -8.10 -19.40
C PRO A 147 29.95 -9.58 -19.74
N LYS A 148 31.04 -9.90 -20.45
CA LYS A 148 31.35 -11.27 -20.89
C LYS A 148 31.71 -12.23 -19.75
N TRP A 149 32.11 -11.72 -18.58
CA TRP A 149 32.47 -12.52 -17.41
C TRP A 149 31.27 -13.08 -16.65
N LEU A 150 30.06 -12.57 -16.88
CA LEU A 150 28.84 -13.16 -16.32
C LEU A 150 28.51 -14.47 -17.03
N SER A 151 27.90 -15.43 -16.32
CA SER A 151 27.50 -16.70 -16.94
C SER A 151 26.49 -16.51 -18.08
N PRO A 152 26.42 -17.42 -19.06
CA PRO A 152 25.39 -17.36 -20.11
C PRO A 152 23.97 -17.23 -19.55
N GLY A 153 23.67 -17.89 -18.43
CA GLY A 153 22.37 -17.84 -17.75
C GLY A 153 22.07 -16.44 -17.20
N ALA A 154 22.99 -15.85 -16.43
CA ALA A 154 22.83 -14.49 -15.91
C ALA A 154 22.62 -13.47 -17.04
N ARG A 155 23.40 -13.58 -18.12
CA ARG A 155 23.26 -12.69 -19.28
C ARG A 155 21.91 -12.87 -19.98
N ASN A 156 21.41 -14.10 -20.09
CA ASN A 156 20.10 -14.39 -20.67
C ASN A 156 18.98 -13.80 -19.80
N MET A 157 19.04 -14.01 -18.49
CA MET A 157 18.09 -13.47 -17.52
C MET A 157 17.98 -11.94 -17.63
N ILE A 158 19.12 -11.24 -17.58
CA ILE A 158 19.15 -9.76 -17.70
C ILE A 158 18.50 -9.30 -19.01
N ARG A 159 18.79 -9.93 -20.16
CA ARG A 159 18.20 -9.53 -21.46
C ARG A 159 16.69 -9.72 -21.50
N ARG A 160 16.19 -10.81 -20.92
CA ARG A 160 14.76 -11.13 -20.91
C ARG A 160 13.96 -10.20 -19.98
N ILE A 161 14.59 -9.74 -18.88
CA ILE A 161 13.99 -8.78 -17.96
C ILE A 161 14.03 -7.35 -18.52
N LEU A 162 15.17 -6.93 -19.09
CA LEU A 162 15.37 -5.59 -19.66
C LEU A 162 14.93 -5.51 -21.13
N ASP A 163 13.90 -6.27 -21.51
CA ASP A 163 13.22 -6.11 -22.80
C ASP A 163 12.40 -4.81 -22.77
N PRO A 164 12.66 -3.85 -23.67
CA PRO A 164 11.95 -2.58 -23.66
C PRO A 164 10.47 -2.73 -24.05
N ASN A 165 10.07 -3.82 -24.69
CA ASN A 165 8.67 -4.10 -24.97
C ASN A 165 8.02 -4.85 -23.79
N PRO A 166 7.07 -4.24 -23.05
CA PRO A 166 6.42 -4.90 -21.90
C PRO A 166 5.64 -6.16 -22.27
N GLU A 167 5.18 -6.31 -23.52
CA GLU A 167 4.42 -7.49 -23.95
C GLU A 167 5.30 -8.74 -24.14
N THR A 168 6.57 -8.55 -24.51
CA THR A 168 7.54 -9.66 -24.71
C THR A 168 8.49 -9.83 -23.53
N ARG A 169 8.51 -8.87 -22.61
CA ARG A 169 9.25 -8.93 -21.36
C ARG A 169 8.87 -10.17 -20.55
N ILE A 170 9.88 -10.83 -19.99
CA ILE A 170 9.66 -12.02 -19.17
C ILE A 170 8.71 -11.72 -18.01
N THR A 171 7.79 -12.63 -17.74
CA THR A 171 6.86 -12.52 -16.61
C THR A 171 7.52 -13.01 -15.31
N MET A 172 6.91 -12.67 -14.17
CA MET A 172 7.38 -13.15 -12.85
C MET A 172 7.45 -14.68 -12.78
N ALA A 173 6.44 -15.37 -13.35
CA ALA A 173 6.44 -16.82 -13.47
C ALA A 173 7.61 -17.32 -14.35
N GLY A 174 7.85 -16.66 -15.49
CA GLY A 174 8.97 -16.99 -16.37
C GLY A 174 10.34 -16.81 -15.71
N ILE A 175 10.50 -15.81 -14.83
CA ILE A 175 11.72 -15.63 -14.03
C ILE A 175 11.92 -16.81 -13.08
N LYS A 176 10.88 -17.19 -12.34
CA LYS A 176 10.92 -18.31 -11.38
C LYS A 176 11.16 -19.66 -12.06
N GLU A 177 10.78 -19.80 -13.33
CA GLU A 177 10.99 -21.01 -14.12
C GLU A 177 12.40 -21.15 -14.70
N ASP A 178 13.19 -20.07 -14.77
CA ASP A 178 14.49 -20.05 -15.42
C ASP A 178 15.58 -20.85 -14.66
N ASP A 179 16.41 -21.56 -15.39
CA ASP A 179 17.46 -22.43 -14.83
C ASP A 179 18.50 -21.66 -14.01
N TRP A 180 18.84 -20.43 -14.44
CA TRP A 180 19.77 -19.60 -13.68
C TRP A 180 19.16 -19.14 -12.37
N PHE A 181 17.85 -18.87 -12.34
CA PHE A 181 17.15 -18.48 -11.12
C PHE A 181 17.00 -19.66 -10.16
N LYS A 182 16.67 -20.85 -10.64
CA LYS A 182 16.44 -22.05 -9.82
C LYS A 182 17.69 -22.60 -9.13
N GLN A 183 18.88 -22.20 -9.56
CA GLN A 183 20.11 -22.70 -8.96
C GLN A 183 20.22 -22.29 -7.48
N ASP A 184 20.33 -23.29 -6.60
CA ASP A 184 20.40 -23.14 -5.14
C ASP A 184 19.19 -22.38 -4.55
N TYR A 185 18.07 -22.36 -5.28
CA TYR A 185 16.87 -21.63 -4.89
C TYR A 185 16.13 -22.35 -3.75
N THR A 186 15.97 -21.65 -2.64
CA THR A 186 15.04 -22.03 -1.58
C THR A 186 13.94 -20.98 -1.56
N PRO A 187 12.70 -21.31 -1.95
CA PRO A 187 11.59 -20.37 -1.88
C PRO A 187 11.49 -19.78 -0.49
N ALA A 188 11.26 -18.47 -0.40
CA ALA A 188 10.79 -17.89 0.85
C ALA A 188 9.43 -18.54 1.15
N VAL A 189 9.38 -19.41 2.15
CA VAL A 189 8.12 -19.90 2.70
C VAL A 189 7.47 -18.66 3.29
N PRO A 190 6.30 -18.21 2.77
CA PRO A 190 5.50 -17.29 3.56
C PRO A 190 5.28 -18.04 4.86
N ASP A 191 5.67 -17.47 6.00
CA ASP A 191 5.04 -17.90 7.23
C ASP A 191 3.56 -17.61 6.99
N ASP A 192 2.82 -18.63 6.58
CA ASP A 192 1.36 -18.69 6.60
C ASP A 192 0.91 -18.76 8.08
N GLU A 193 1.54 -17.94 8.93
CA GLU A 193 0.83 -17.16 9.93
C GLU A 193 0.11 -15.99 9.22
N GLU A 194 -0.57 -16.28 8.10
CA GLU A 194 -1.99 -15.99 8.12
C GLU A 194 -2.55 -16.83 9.28
N GLU A 195 -2.35 -16.35 10.53
CA GLU A 195 -3.50 -16.26 11.40
C GLU A 195 -4.58 -15.75 10.46
N ASP A 196 -5.57 -16.59 10.18
CA ASP A 196 -6.82 -16.10 9.67
C ASP A 196 -7.14 -14.91 10.57
N ILE A 197 -6.82 -13.69 10.12
CA ILE A 197 -7.42 -12.50 10.65
C ILE A 197 -8.84 -12.56 10.07
N TYR A 198 -9.61 -13.59 10.46
CA TYR A 198 -10.81 -13.28 11.21
C TYR A 198 -10.37 -12.14 12.11
N ILE A 199 -10.80 -10.94 11.76
CA ILE A 199 -10.86 -9.84 12.72
C ILE A 199 -11.80 -10.39 13.79
N ASP A 200 -11.27 -11.24 14.66
CA ASP A 200 -11.88 -11.57 15.91
C ASP A 200 -11.90 -10.23 16.64
N ASP A 201 -13.05 -9.94 17.22
CA ASP A 201 -13.39 -8.67 17.88
C ASP A 201 -12.47 -8.39 19.11
N GLU A 202 -11.37 -9.14 19.26
CA GLU A 202 -10.41 -9.11 20.37
C GLU A 202 -9.12 -8.31 20.09
N ALA A 203 -8.80 -7.92 18.85
CA ALA A 203 -7.72 -6.96 18.57
C ALA A 203 -8.03 -5.52 19.09
N PHE A 204 -9.20 -5.32 19.69
CA PHE A 204 -9.55 -4.14 20.49
C PHE A 204 -9.08 -4.20 21.95
N SER A 205 -8.40 -5.27 22.39
CA SER A 205 -8.18 -5.54 23.81
C SER A 205 -6.73 -5.69 24.28
N MET A 206 -5.71 -5.18 23.56
CA MET A 206 -4.37 -5.04 24.16
C MET A 206 -4.05 -3.59 24.54
N CYS A 207 -4.24 -3.39 25.84
CA CYS A 207 -3.90 -2.29 26.72
C CYS A 207 -2.68 -1.43 26.31
N GLU A 208 -2.92 -0.12 26.27
CA GLU A 208 -1.97 0.85 26.81
C GLU A 208 -1.57 0.40 28.23
N VAL A 209 -0.27 0.18 28.43
CA VAL A 209 0.30 0.03 29.77
C VAL A 209 -0.01 1.30 30.54
N GLY A 210 -0.76 1.13 31.63
CA GLY A 210 -1.44 2.21 32.33
C GLY A 210 -0.54 3.27 32.93
N CYS A 211 -1.05 4.49 32.89
CA CYS A 211 -0.90 5.44 33.99
C CYS A 211 -2.30 5.74 34.52
N ASP A 212 -2.43 5.48 35.82
CA ASP A 212 -3.57 5.59 36.72
C ASP A 212 -4.50 6.81 36.50
N GLY A 213 -5.81 6.59 36.67
CA GLY A 213 -6.82 7.64 36.73
C GLY A 213 -8.16 7.30 36.05
N GLY A 214 -9.09 6.72 36.80
CA GLY A 214 -10.40 6.25 36.32
C GLY A 214 -11.14 7.20 35.38
N ARG A 215 -11.51 6.70 34.19
CA ARG A 215 -12.48 7.32 33.30
C ARG A 215 -13.65 6.36 33.07
N SER A 216 -14.85 6.88 33.25
CA SER A 216 -16.14 6.21 33.12
C SER A 216 -16.37 5.70 31.69
N GLN A 217 -17.12 4.60 31.57
CA GLN A 217 -17.46 3.86 30.35
C GLN A 217 -18.21 4.63 29.23
N GLU A 218 -18.25 5.97 29.26
CA GLU A 218 -19.11 6.80 28.39
C GLU A 218 -18.41 8.02 27.75
N SER A 219 -17.09 8.20 27.89
CA SER A 219 -16.41 9.33 27.27
C SER A 219 -15.98 9.04 25.83
N PRO A 220 -16.20 9.95 24.87
CA PRO A 220 -15.66 9.85 23.51
C PRO A 220 -14.15 9.60 23.53
N THR A 221 -13.66 8.84 22.56
CA THR A 221 -12.21 8.58 22.45
C THR A 221 -11.52 9.86 21.97
N LEU A 222 -10.51 10.32 22.70
CA LEU A 222 -9.66 11.43 22.25
C LEU A 222 -8.87 10.99 21.02
N ILE A 223 -8.92 11.77 19.95
CA ILE A 223 -8.15 11.48 18.74
C ILE A 223 -6.79 12.18 18.80
N ASN A 224 -5.72 11.41 18.61
CA ASN A 224 -4.39 11.98 18.53
C ASN A 224 -4.10 12.54 17.12
N ALA A 225 -3.07 13.39 17.01
CA ALA A 225 -2.72 14.02 15.74
C ALA A 225 -2.38 13.01 14.62
N PHE A 226 -1.80 11.85 14.95
CA PHE A 226 -1.49 10.80 13.97
C PHE A 226 -2.72 10.05 13.48
N GLN A 227 -3.70 9.81 14.35
CA GLN A 227 -4.99 9.24 14.00
C GLN A 227 -5.77 10.21 13.11
N LEU A 228 -5.74 11.51 13.42
CA LEU A 228 -6.36 12.54 12.58
C LEU A 228 -5.71 12.61 11.18
N ILE A 229 -4.38 12.52 11.11
CA ILE A 229 -3.64 12.45 9.83
C ILE A 229 -4.01 11.18 9.06
N GLY A 230 -4.06 10.02 9.73
CA GLY A 230 -4.48 8.75 9.13
C GLY A 230 -5.94 8.73 8.68
N MET A 231 -6.78 9.64 9.18
CA MET A 231 -8.14 9.89 8.70
C MET A 231 -8.21 10.83 7.49
N SER A 232 -7.08 11.29 6.94
CA SER A 232 -7.11 12.06 5.68
C SER A 232 -7.33 11.14 4.48
N SER A 233 -8.18 11.57 3.54
CA SER A 233 -8.39 10.87 2.26
C SER A 233 -7.10 10.73 1.44
N CYS A 234 -6.17 11.68 1.60
CA CYS A 234 -4.84 11.68 0.96
C CYS A 234 -3.93 10.52 1.43
N LEU A 235 -4.19 9.94 2.60
CA LEU A 235 -3.45 8.81 3.16
C LEU A 235 -4.30 7.54 3.23
N ASP A 236 -5.53 7.57 2.72
CA ASP A 236 -6.46 6.44 2.75
C ASP A 236 -6.16 5.48 1.60
N LEU A 237 -5.35 4.45 1.90
CA LEU A 237 -4.93 3.46 0.92
C LEU A 237 -6.01 2.41 0.61
N SER A 238 -7.15 2.42 1.31
CA SER A 238 -8.18 1.37 1.16
C SER A 238 -8.72 1.24 -0.28
N GLY A 239 -8.81 2.36 -1.01
CA GLY A 239 -9.22 2.39 -2.41
C GLY A 239 -8.27 1.71 -3.41
N PHE A 240 -7.04 1.36 -3.00
CA PHE A 240 -6.09 0.62 -3.85
C PHE A 240 -6.32 -0.90 -3.85
N PHE A 241 -6.96 -1.45 -2.81
CA PHE A 241 -7.03 -2.89 -2.57
C PHE A 241 -8.43 -3.48 -2.80
N GLU A 242 -9.43 -2.65 -3.04
CA GLU A 242 -10.83 -3.06 -2.99
C GLU A 242 -11.59 -2.68 -4.28
N LYS A 243 -12.53 -3.55 -4.70
CA LYS A 243 -13.36 -3.32 -5.90
C LYS A 243 -14.48 -2.29 -5.69
N GLU A 244 -14.80 -1.97 -4.45
CA GLU A 244 -15.79 -0.96 -4.08
C GLU A 244 -15.09 0.35 -3.71
N ASP A 245 -15.68 1.48 -4.08
CA ASP A 245 -15.15 2.80 -3.77
C ASP A 245 -15.19 3.08 -2.25
N VAL A 246 -14.22 3.83 -1.72
CA VAL A 246 -14.11 4.15 -0.28
C VAL A 246 -15.38 4.83 0.24
N SER A 247 -15.96 5.69 -0.61
CA SER A 247 -17.24 6.39 -0.43
C SER A 247 -18.43 5.44 -0.18
N GLU A 248 -18.33 4.17 -0.59
CA GLU A 248 -19.38 3.16 -0.44
C GLU A 248 -19.26 2.33 0.84
N ARG A 249 -18.15 2.48 1.59
CA ARG A 249 -17.84 1.71 2.80
C ARG A 249 -17.68 2.58 4.03
N LYS A 250 -17.27 3.82 3.85
CA LYS A 250 -16.87 4.67 4.96
C LYS A 250 -17.24 6.13 4.70
N ILE A 251 -17.91 6.75 5.67
CA ILE A 251 -18.13 8.20 5.66
C ILE A 251 -17.60 8.82 6.95
N ARG A 252 -17.16 10.06 6.85
CA ARG A 252 -16.69 10.88 7.97
C ARG A 252 -17.38 12.23 7.90
N PHE A 253 -17.76 12.77 9.05
CA PHE A 253 -18.22 14.14 9.15
C PHE A 253 -17.89 14.73 10.51
N THR A 254 -17.79 16.05 10.57
CA THR A 254 -17.56 16.79 11.80
C THR A 254 -18.87 17.28 12.40
N SER A 255 -18.91 17.41 13.73
CA SER A 255 -20.03 17.98 14.46
C SER A 255 -19.53 18.78 15.66
N ASN A 256 -20.27 19.83 16.01
CA ASN A 256 -20.03 20.69 17.17
C ASN A 256 -20.86 20.29 18.41
N ARG A 257 -21.64 19.21 18.31
CA ARG A 257 -22.46 18.68 19.40
C ARG A 257 -21.61 17.85 20.37
N SER A 258 -22.03 17.76 21.63
CA SER A 258 -21.30 16.95 22.61
C SER A 258 -21.27 15.48 22.18
N GLY A 259 -20.17 14.78 22.47
CA GLY A 259 -20.04 13.38 22.08
C GLY A 259 -21.12 12.46 22.68
N LYS A 260 -21.66 12.80 23.85
CA LYS A 260 -22.80 12.08 24.46
C LYS A 260 -24.08 12.25 23.66
N ASP A 261 -24.37 13.48 23.23
CA ASP A 261 -25.55 13.77 22.40
C ASP A 261 -25.43 13.13 21.02
N LEU A 262 -24.21 13.08 20.46
CA LEU A 262 -23.95 12.41 19.19
C LEU A 262 -24.25 10.92 19.27
N LEU A 263 -23.70 10.23 20.27
CA LEU A 263 -23.93 8.78 20.43
C LEU A 263 -25.41 8.47 20.67
N ALA A 264 -26.09 9.23 21.54
CA ALA A 264 -27.52 9.07 21.79
C ALA A 264 -28.34 9.27 20.50
N LYS A 265 -28.04 10.31 19.72
CA LYS A 265 -28.79 10.60 18.50
C LYS A 265 -28.51 9.60 17.38
N ILE A 266 -27.27 9.11 17.25
CA ILE A 266 -26.93 8.02 16.32
C ILE A 266 -27.73 6.77 16.70
N GLN A 267 -27.79 6.42 17.99
CA GLN A 267 -28.56 5.28 18.48
C GLN A 267 -30.06 5.42 18.17
N ASP A 268 -30.65 6.60 18.39
CA ASP A 268 -32.06 6.86 18.09
C ASP A 268 -32.35 6.69 16.59
N THR A 269 -31.54 7.31 15.72
CA THR A 269 -31.72 7.25 14.26
C THR A 269 -31.57 5.83 13.73
N VAL A 270 -30.59 5.08 14.24
CA VAL A 270 -30.35 3.68 13.87
C VAL A 270 -31.51 2.78 14.32
N THR A 271 -32.05 3.00 15.53
CA THR A 271 -33.20 2.26 16.05
C THR A 271 -34.48 2.58 15.27
N GLU A 272 -34.69 3.84 14.89
CA GLU A 272 -35.82 4.26 14.05
C GLU A 272 -35.81 3.59 12.67
N MET A 273 -34.63 3.32 12.12
CA MET A 273 -34.45 2.60 10.86
C MET A 273 -34.55 1.06 11.02
N GLY A 274 -34.86 0.56 12.22
CA GLY A 274 -35.08 -0.87 12.48
C GLY A 274 -33.80 -1.69 12.61
N PHE A 275 -32.68 -1.08 12.99
CA PHE A 275 -31.45 -1.78 13.31
C PHE A 275 -31.40 -2.13 14.81
N ARG A 276 -30.81 -3.28 15.12
CA ARG A 276 -30.41 -3.65 16.48
C ARG A 276 -29.05 -3.03 16.80
N VAL A 277 -28.98 -2.32 17.91
CA VAL A 277 -27.77 -1.63 18.35
C VAL A 277 -27.06 -2.40 19.46
N GLN A 278 -25.75 -2.50 19.37
CA GLN A 278 -24.84 -2.94 20.44
C GLN A 278 -23.80 -1.84 20.68
N MET A 279 -23.59 -1.46 21.94
CA MET A 279 -22.61 -0.45 22.32
C MET A 279 -21.50 -1.09 23.13
N ARG A 280 -20.24 -0.87 22.72
CA ARG A 280 -19.05 -1.35 23.44
C ARG A 280 -17.93 -0.32 23.31
N ASN A 281 -17.39 0.15 24.44
CA ASN A 281 -16.24 1.07 24.49
C ASN A 281 -16.35 2.33 23.60
N GLY A 282 -17.52 2.99 23.58
CA GLY A 282 -17.75 4.19 22.75
C GLY A 282 -17.98 3.91 21.25
N LYS A 283 -18.05 2.63 20.86
CA LYS A 283 -18.37 2.17 19.51
C LYS A 283 -19.79 1.65 19.46
N LEU A 284 -20.50 1.98 18.40
CA LEU A 284 -21.89 1.57 18.16
C LEU A 284 -21.93 0.63 16.96
N LYS A 285 -22.32 -0.63 17.17
CA LYS A 285 -22.53 -1.63 16.12
C LYS A 285 -24.02 -1.78 15.86
N ALA A 286 -24.45 -1.44 14.66
CA ALA A 286 -25.82 -1.53 14.18
C ALA A 286 -25.96 -2.73 13.24
N THR A 287 -26.88 -3.63 13.54
CA THR A 287 -27.13 -4.84 12.75
C THR A 287 -28.60 -4.92 12.36
N GLN A 288 -28.88 -5.16 11.09
CA GLN A 288 -30.23 -5.34 10.59
C GLN A 288 -30.31 -6.61 9.75
N GLU A 289 -31.28 -7.46 10.06
CA GLU A 289 -31.57 -8.70 9.32
C GLU A 289 -32.99 -8.58 8.74
N HIS A 290 -33.10 -8.48 7.42
CA HIS A 290 -34.40 -8.52 6.73
C HIS A 290 -34.55 -9.83 5.94
N THR A 291 -35.66 -10.52 6.16
CA THR A 291 -36.10 -11.66 5.34
C THR A 291 -37.10 -11.16 4.30
N VAL A 292 -36.60 -10.69 3.14
CA VAL A 292 -37.47 -10.34 2.01
C VAL A 292 -37.11 -11.23 0.82
N GLN A 293 -38.09 -12.02 0.37
CA GLN A 293 -38.02 -12.80 -0.87
C GLN A 293 -36.74 -13.66 -1.07
N LYS A 294 -36.49 -14.62 -0.16
CA LYS A 294 -35.45 -15.67 -0.29
C LYS A 294 -33.98 -15.20 -0.42
N ARG A 295 -33.66 -13.92 -0.20
CA ARG A 295 -32.28 -13.46 0.09
C ARG A 295 -32.21 -12.92 1.52
N LEU A 296 -31.27 -13.44 2.31
CA LEU A 296 -30.89 -12.78 3.57
C LEU A 296 -30.16 -11.48 3.20
N ALA A 297 -30.77 -10.34 3.49
CA ALA A 297 -30.09 -9.06 3.45
C ALA A 297 -29.73 -8.70 4.91
N SER A 298 -28.46 -8.89 5.26
CA SER A 298 -27.91 -8.51 6.55
C SER A 298 -26.99 -7.31 6.37
N LEU A 299 -27.23 -6.21 7.09
CA LEU A 299 -26.39 -5.01 7.09
C LEU A 299 -25.78 -4.80 8.47
N SER A 300 -24.45 -4.71 8.53
CA SER A 300 -23.69 -4.39 9.74
C SER A 300 -22.91 -3.09 9.54
N VAL A 301 -23.12 -2.12 10.43
CA VAL A 301 -22.47 -0.80 10.41
C VAL A 301 -21.88 -0.52 11.79
N ALA A 302 -20.65 -0.01 11.83
CA ALA A 302 -20.01 0.49 13.04
C ALA A 302 -19.93 2.02 13.00
N ALA A 303 -20.26 2.69 14.10
CA ALA A 303 -20.12 4.13 14.29
C ALA A 303 -19.18 4.42 15.47
N GLU A 304 -18.25 5.34 15.26
CA GLU A 304 -17.29 5.82 16.26
C GLU A 304 -17.30 7.34 16.34
N VAL A 305 -17.20 7.88 17.56
CA VAL A 305 -17.15 9.32 17.82
C VAL A 305 -15.81 9.67 18.48
N PHE A 306 -15.11 10.60 17.85
CA PHE A 306 -13.78 11.04 18.23
C PHE A 306 -13.79 12.51 18.64
N GLU A 307 -13.17 12.85 19.77
CA GLU A 307 -13.02 14.23 20.22
C GLU A 307 -11.71 14.83 19.67
N ILE A 308 -11.81 15.88 18.84
CA ILE A 308 -10.67 16.69 18.37
C ILE A 308 -10.39 17.83 19.35
N SER A 309 -11.44 18.51 19.78
CA SER A 309 -11.37 19.61 20.74
C SER A 309 -12.68 19.65 21.54
N PRO A 310 -12.75 20.40 22.66
CA PRO A 310 -13.95 20.45 23.50
C PRO A 310 -15.24 20.87 22.77
N SER A 311 -15.12 21.47 21.58
CA SER A 311 -16.22 21.94 20.74
C SER A 311 -16.28 21.27 19.36
N LEU A 312 -15.42 20.29 19.07
CA LEU A 312 -15.34 19.65 17.74
C LEU A 312 -15.12 18.15 17.85
N TYR A 313 -16.04 17.40 17.26
CA TYR A 313 -16.04 15.95 17.23
C TYR A 313 -16.08 15.45 15.78
N VAL A 314 -15.47 14.30 15.53
CA VAL A 314 -15.56 13.58 14.27
C VAL A 314 -16.39 12.32 14.47
N VAL A 315 -17.37 12.10 13.60
CA VAL A 315 -18.14 10.87 13.54
C VAL A 315 -17.65 10.09 12.33
N GLU A 316 -17.32 8.83 12.55
CA GLU A 316 -16.92 7.90 11.52
C GLU A 316 -17.90 6.72 11.46
N LEU A 317 -18.45 6.48 10.27
CA LEU A 317 -19.33 5.34 9.99
C LEU A 317 -18.60 4.39 9.05
N ARG A 318 -18.61 3.10 9.37
CA ARG A 318 -18.01 2.03 8.57
C ARG A 318 -19.02 0.92 8.31
N LYS A 319 -19.22 0.56 7.05
CA LYS A 319 -19.98 -0.61 6.62
C LYS A 319 -19.09 -1.85 6.71
N SER A 320 -19.47 -2.86 7.49
CA SER A 320 -18.76 -4.15 7.53
C SER A 320 -19.20 -5.08 6.39
N TYR A 321 -20.51 -5.24 6.20
CA TYR A 321 -21.12 -6.04 5.12
C TYR A 321 -22.59 -5.63 4.95
N GLY A 322 -23.16 -5.84 3.76
CA GLY A 322 -24.59 -5.62 3.50
C GLY A 322 -24.89 -4.65 2.36
N ASP A 323 -26.16 -4.26 2.26
CA ASP A 323 -26.67 -3.44 1.16
C ASP A 323 -26.14 -1.99 1.22
N SER A 324 -25.35 -1.61 0.22
CA SER A 324 -24.78 -0.26 0.07
C SER A 324 -25.85 0.84 -0.08
N THR A 325 -27.04 0.53 -0.58
CA THR A 325 -28.13 1.52 -0.74
C THR A 325 -28.72 1.93 0.61
N VAL A 326 -28.97 0.93 1.47
CA VAL A 326 -29.47 1.14 2.84
C VAL A 326 -28.39 1.84 3.68
N TYR A 327 -27.12 1.45 3.52
CA TYR A 327 -25.99 2.14 4.16
C TYR A 327 -25.93 3.62 3.78
N ARG A 328 -26.04 3.96 2.48
CA ARG A 328 -26.04 5.36 2.04
C ARG A 328 -27.23 6.13 2.61
N GLN A 329 -28.42 5.54 2.68
CA GLN A 329 -29.59 6.20 3.29
C GLN A 329 -29.35 6.53 4.77
N LEU A 330 -28.80 5.58 5.54
CA LEU A 330 -28.43 5.79 6.94
C LEU A 330 -27.38 6.91 7.07
N CYS A 331 -26.35 6.87 6.23
CA CYS A 331 -25.28 7.86 6.19
C CYS A 331 -25.80 9.27 5.88
N THR A 332 -26.64 9.42 4.86
CA THR A 332 -27.24 10.71 4.50
C THR A 332 -28.16 11.23 5.60
N LYS A 333 -28.94 10.37 6.26
CA LYS A 333 -29.80 10.78 7.38
C LYS A 333 -28.97 11.27 8.56
N LEU A 334 -27.95 10.52 8.97
CA LEU A 334 -27.06 10.91 10.07
C LEU A 334 -26.27 12.18 9.74
N PHE A 335 -25.77 12.31 8.51
CA PHE A 335 -25.06 13.52 8.06
C PHE A 335 -25.98 14.76 8.09
N ASN A 336 -27.21 14.66 7.60
CA ASN A 336 -28.14 15.78 7.60
C ASN A 336 -28.59 16.19 9.02
N ASP A 337 -28.72 15.22 9.93
CA ASP A 337 -29.19 15.46 11.29
C ASP A 337 -28.07 15.98 12.23
N LEU A 338 -26.82 15.56 11.99
CA LEU A 338 -25.69 15.73 12.91
C LEU A 338 -24.49 16.48 12.34
N GLY A 339 -24.34 16.54 11.02
CA GLY A 339 -23.21 17.17 10.35
C GLY A 339 -23.27 18.70 10.38
N ASP A 340 -22.10 19.33 10.51
CA ASP A 340 -21.97 20.78 10.36
C ASP A 340 -22.01 21.18 8.86
N PRO A 341 -22.91 22.08 8.43
CA PRO A 341 -22.98 22.55 7.04
C PRO A 341 -21.68 23.18 6.50
N GLN A 342 -20.76 23.61 7.37
CA GLN A 342 -19.50 24.26 6.96
C GLN A 342 -18.33 23.27 6.74
N GLY A 343 -18.52 21.97 6.97
CA GLY A 343 -17.46 20.95 6.89
C GLY A 343 -17.23 20.31 5.51
N GLN A 344 -17.70 20.91 4.40
CA GLN A 344 -17.67 20.31 3.06
C GLN A 344 -16.29 20.20 2.38
N GLY A 345 -15.19 20.31 3.11
CA GLY A 345 -13.86 20.21 2.51
C GLY A 345 -12.79 19.84 3.51
N LEU A 346 -12.65 18.54 3.78
CA LEU A 346 -11.44 17.91 4.32
C LEU A 346 -11.32 16.49 3.75
#